data_AF-A0A3N5V6S3-F1
#
_entry.id   AF-A0A3N5V6S3-F1
#
_cell.length_a   1.000
_cell.length_b   1.000
_cell.length_c   1.000
_cell.angle_alpha   90.00
_cell.angle_beta   90.00
_cell.angle_gamma   90.00
#
_symmetry.space_group_name_H-M   'P 1'
#
loop_
_entity.id
_entity.type
_entity.pdbx_description
1 polymer ?
#
loop_
_entity_poly.entity_id
_entity_poly.type
_entity_poly.pdbx_seq_one_letter_code
_entity_poly.pdbx_strand_id
1 'polypeptide(L)' 'MSNQSELSDTMYDILHAMGKDAGFLYETIDTYIKDAQNANNSNLVEIWQTIKKDRLKHLHMLKEALEKEIHG' A
#
# COMPACT_ATOMS: atom_id res chain seq x y z
N MET A 1 14.31 24.70 23.02
CA MET A 1 13.02 23.98 22.97
C MET A 1 12.75 23.66 21.52
N SER A 2 13.16 22.47 21.07
CA SER A 2 13.03 22.01 19.70
C SER A 2 11.61 21.48 19.50
N ASN A 3 10.69 22.34 19.03
CA ASN A 3 9.42 21.92 18.45
C ASN A 3 9.69 21.28 17.09
N GLN A 4 10.24 20.06 17.08
CA GLN A 4 10.02 19.14 15.97
C GLN A 4 8.79 18.35 16.35
N SER A 5 7.72 18.43 15.55
CA SER A 5 6.56 17.58 15.74
C SER A 5 7.01 16.14 15.57
N GLU A 6 7.31 15.45 16.67
CA GLU A 6 7.46 14.01 16.66
C GLU A 6 6.14 13.45 16.14
N LEU A 7 6.22 12.73 15.02
CA LEU A 7 5.08 11.94 14.55
C LEU A 7 4.66 11.07 15.74
N SER A 8 3.38 11.10 16.11
CA SER A 8 2.86 10.11 17.06
C SER A 8 3.19 8.72 16.53
N ASP A 9 3.46 7.78 17.43
CA ASP A 9 3.78 6.40 17.07
C ASP A 9 2.72 5.83 16.10
N THR A 10 1.45 6.20 16.29
CA THR A 10 0.33 5.85 15.41
C THR A 10 0.50 6.39 13.98
N MET A 11 0.89 7.66 13.81
CA MET A 11 1.13 8.24 12.47
C MET A 11 2.35 7.61 11.80
N TYR A 12 3.41 7.31 12.56
CA TYR A 12 4.57 6.60 12.04
C TYR A 12 4.20 5.20 11.54
N ASP A 13 3.42 4.45 12.32
CA ASP A 13 2.96 3.11 11.95
C ASP A 13 2.13 3.10 10.67
N ILE A 14 1.23 4.08 10.51
CA ILE A 14 0.42 4.26 9.30
C ILE A 14 1.32 4.56 8.09
N LEU A 15 2.23 5.52 8.22
CA LEU A 15 3.16 5.89 7.15
C LEU A 15 4.08 4.73 6.74
N HIS A 16 4.57 3.96 7.72
CA HIS A 16 5.39 2.78 7.47
C HIS A 16 4.63 1.69 6.72
N ALA A 17 3.39 1.42 7.11
CA ALA A 17 2.52 0.47 6.42
C ALA A 17 2.24 0.91 4.96
N MET A 18 1.90 2.19 4.76
CA MET A 18 1.68 2.77 3.43
C MET A 18 2.93 2.67 2.55
N GLY A 19 4.12 2.92 3.11
CA GLY A 19 5.39 2.82 2.37
C GLY A 19 5.66 1.41 1.85
N LYS A 20 5.40 0.39 2.68
CA LYS A 20 5.54 -1.02 2.27
C LYS A 20 4.55 -1.41 1.17
N ASP A 21 3.30 -1.01 1.32
CA ASP A 21 2.27 -1.28 0.31
C ASP A 21 2.56 -0.55 -1.00
N ALA A 22 3.06 0.69 -0.95
CA ALA A 22 3.50 1.43 -2.14
C ALA A 22 4.64 0.70 -2.87
N GLY A 23 5.70 0.29 -2.18
CA GLY A 23 6.80 -0.44 -2.80
C GLY A 23 6.33 -1.73 -3.49
N PHE A 24 5.47 -2.50 -2.83
CA PHE A 24 4.89 -3.70 -3.42
C PHE A 24 4.01 -3.39 -4.65
N LEU A 25 3.16 -2.36 -4.57
CA LEU A 25 2.21 -1.97 -5.62
C LEU A 25 2.89 -1.37 -6.86
N TYR A 26 3.99 -0.65 -6.70
CA TYR A 26 4.68 0.03 -7.81
C TYR A 26 5.80 -0.80 -8.44
N GLU A 27 6.49 -1.66 -7.68
CA GLU A 27 7.68 -2.35 -8.18
C GLU A 27 7.45 -3.85 -8.41
N THR A 28 6.62 -4.48 -7.56
CA THR A 28 6.59 -5.94 -7.45
C THR A 28 5.39 -6.56 -8.15
N ILE A 29 4.18 -6.04 -7.89
CA ILE A 29 2.95 -6.72 -8.33
C ILE A 29 2.78 -6.76 -9.85
N ASP A 30 3.26 -5.74 -10.56
CA ASP A 30 3.17 -5.70 -12.03
C ASP A 30 4.12 -6.72 -12.67
N THR A 31 5.28 -6.97 -12.06
CA THR A 31 6.17 -8.06 -12.45
C THR A 31 5.47 -9.42 -12.26
N TYR A 32 4.83 -9.65 -11.13
CA TYR A 32 4.13 -10.92 -10.86
C TYR A 32 2.94 -11.15 -11.79
N ILE A 33 2.19 -10.10 -12.13
CA ILE A 33 1.13 -10.16 -13.14
C ILE A 33 1.73 -10.55 -14.49
N LYS A 34 2.83 -9.92 -14.89
CA LYS A 34 3.51 -10.21 -16.16
C LYS A 34 4.05 -11.64 -16.22
N ASP A 35 4.63 -12.14 -15.13
CA ASP A 35 5.13 -13.51 -15.06
C ASP A 35 3.98 -14.53 -15.17
N ALA A 36 2.84 -14.27 -14.52
CA ALA A 36 1.65 -15.10 -14.65
C ALA A 36 1.06 -15.07 -16.08
N GLN A 37 1.10 -13.92 -16.76
CA GLN A 37 0.74 -13.79 -18.17
C GLN A 37 1.68 -14.60 -19.07
N ASN A 38 3.00 -14.48 -18.87
CA ASN A 38 4.00 -15.24 -19.64
C ASN A 38 3.86 -16.76 -19.44
N ALA A 39 3.40 -17.19 -18.27
CA ALA A 39 3.10 -18.59 -17.97
C ALA A 39 1.73 -19.07 -18.51
N ASN A 40 0.97 -18.22 -19.22
CA ASN A 40 -0.40 -18.48 -19.66
C ASN A 40 -1.34 -18.94 -18.53
N ASN A 41 -1.13 -18.47 -17.30
CA ASN A 41 -1.93 -18.84 -16.14
C ASN A 41 -2.92 -17.72 -15.79
N SER A 42 -4.04 -17.66 -16.51
CA SER A 42 -5.06 -16.61 -16.36
C SER A 42 -5.65 -16.54 -14.94
N ASN A 43 -5.83 -17.68 -14.27
CA ASN A 43 -6.32 -17.71 -12.89
C ASN A 43 -5.34 -16.99 -11.93
N LEU A 44 -4.03 -17.20 -12.11
CA LEU A 44 -3.03 -16.53 -11.31
C LEU A 44 -2.95 -15.02 -11.62
N VAL A 45 -3.17 -14.62 -12.88
CA VAL A 45 -3.30 -13.20 -13.26
C VAL A 45 -4.46 -12.55 -12.52
N GLU A 46 -5.64 -13.17 -12.48
CA GLU A 46 -6.82 -12.65 -11.78
C GLU A 46 -6.58 -12.51 -10.27
N ILE A 47 -5.91 -13.49 -9.66
CA ILE A 47 -5.52 -13.44 -8.25
C ILE A 47 -4.62 -12.23 -7.99
N TRP A 48 -3.56 -12.03 -8.78
CA TRP A 48 -2.67 -10.89 -8.61
C TRP A 48 -3.37 -9.54 -8.83
N GLN A 49 -4.26 -9.45 -9.81
CA GLN A 49 -5.06 -8.24 -10.03
C GLN A 49 -5.99 -7.94 -8.84
N THR A 50 -6.59 -8.97 -8.25
CA THR A 50 -7.43 -8.84 -7.06
C THR A 50 -6.61 -8.33 -5.88
N ILE A 51 -5.43 -8.93 -5.62
CA ILE A 51 -4.51 -8.48 -4.56
C ILE A 51 -4.10 -7.02 -4.77
N LYS A 52 -3.81 -6.61 -6.02
CA LYS A 52 -3.46 -5.22 -6.35
C LYS A 52 -4.58 -4.26 -5.96
N LYS A 53 -5.82 -4.60 -6.33
CA LYS A 53 -7.00 -3.78 -6.04
C LYS A 53 -7.26 -3.66 -4.54
N ASP A 54 -7.15 -4.76 -3.80
CA ASP A 54 -7.39 -4.76 -2.36
C ASP A 54 -6.34 -3.94 -1.60
N ARG A 55 -5.06 -4.04 -1.99
CA ARG A 55 -4.01 -3.21 -1.38
C ARG A 55 -4.16 -1.73 -1.71
N LEU A 56 -4.59 -1.38 -2.92
CA LEU A 56 -4.94 0.01 -3.24
C LEU A 56 -6.07 0.54 -2.34
N LYS A 57 -7.07 -0.29 -2.07
CA LYS A 57 -8.16 0.04 -1.12
C LYS A 57 -7.62 0.24 0.30
N HIS A 58 -6.74 -0.64 0.78
CA HIS A 58 -6.12 -0.50 2.10
C HIS A 58 -5.31 0.80 2.20
N LEU A 59 -4.52 1.13 1.18
CA LEU A 59 -3.74 2.37 1.14
C LEU A 59 -4.64 3.62 1.18
N HIS A 60 -5.80 3.58 0.51
CA HIS A 60 -6.79 4.65 0.59
C HIS A 60 -7.36 4.80 2.00
N MET A 61 -7.73 3.70 2.66
CA MET A 61 -8.25 3.73 4.04
C MET A 61 -7.21 4.25 5.04
N LEU A 62 -5.94 3.87 4.89
CA LEU A 62 -4.85 4.37 5.72
C LEU A 62 -4.59 5.86 5.49
N LYS A 63 -4.70 6.33 4.24
CA LYS A 63 -4.62 7.76 3.93
C LYS A 63 -5.72 8.55 4.61
N GLU A 64 -6.97 8.08 4.55
CA GLU A 64 -8.10 8.73 5.23
C GLU A 64 -7.93 8.75 6.75
N ALA A 65 -7.39 7.66 7.33
CA ALA A 65 -7.09 7.61 8.76
C ALA A 65 -6.00 8.61 9.14
N LEU A 66 -4.93 8.71 8.34
CA LEU A 66 -3.86 9.68 8.55
C LEU A 66 -4.35 11.13 8.47
N GLU A 67 -5.20 11.45 7.48
CA GLU A 67 -5.80 12.78 7.34
C GLU A 67 -6.65 13.13 8.58
N LYS A 68 -7.36 12.16 9.16
CA LYS A 68 -8.11 12.37 10.41
C LYS A 68 -7.21 12.60 11.62
N GLU A 69 -6.09 11.91 11.73
CA GLU A 69 -5.13 12.14 12.83
C GLU A 69 -4.44 13.51 12.73
N ILE A 70 -4.23 14.03 11.52
CA ILE A 70 -3.61 15.34 11.30
C ILE A 70 -4.59 16.50 11.54
N HIS A 71 -5.86 16.32 11.20
CA HIS A 71 -6.89 17.36 11.26
C HIS A 71 -7.85 17.24 12.45
N GLY A 72 -7.78 16.14 13.19
CA GLY A 72 -8.65 15.80 14.33
C GLY A 72 -8.18 16.37 15.66
#